data_AF-A0A9E7GKK8-F1
#
_entry.id   AF-A0A9E7GKK8-F1
#
_cell.length_a   1.000
_cell.length_b   1.000
_cell.length_c   1.000
_cell.angle_alpha   90.00
_cell.angle_beta   90.00
_cell.angle_gamma   90.00
#
_symmetry.space_group_name_H-M   'P 1'
#
loop_
_entity.id
_entity.type
_entity.pdbx_description
1 polymer ?
#
loop_
_entity_poly.entity_id
_entity_poly.type
_entity_poly.pdbx_seq_one_letter_code
_entity_poly.pdbx_strand_id
1 'polypeptide(L)'
;MAKRRLLLVLALFLAFSSAKSQSFIGVNYGQVADNLPPPSETANLLQSTTISKFRLYDADPAVIQSLAGTNISLVLGVSNSDIASLASDPSAASNWVAANVLPYVPASSISVVSVGNEALNSGDSSLASNLLPAMQNLRSALSASAAASGVKVSTVHTMAVLSQSDPPSSGAFHPDIAADLAGILGFLRNTGSPFMINPYPFFAYRSDPRPETLAFCLFHPNSGRLDVGSKLTYTNMFDAQVDAVRSALDALGFPEVEIVVAETGWPYQGDPDEVGASVDNAKAFNGNLVAHLRSLVGTPLMPGRSVDTYIFALYDEDLKPGPASERSFGLYRADQTMNYDAGLAKSTSSSSPITAPVTKELSFLVSFCGQLIDASTPHRRTRRRLQGHRLQGRRG
;
A
#
# COMPACT_ATOMS: atom_id res chain seq x y z
N MET A 1 -26.74 -8.73 36.59
CA MET A 1 -26.58 -7.50 35.75
C MET A 1 -25.12 -7.06 35.58
N ALA A 2 -24.26 -7.11 36.61
CA ALA A 2 -22.87 -6.63 36.53
C ALA A 2 -22.00 -7.32 35.44
N LYS A 3 -22.11 -8.65 35.25
CA LYS A 3 -21.38 -9.37 34.21
C LYS A 3 -21.73 -8.93 32.77
N ARG A 4 -22.99 -8.59 32.50
CA ARG A 4 -23.42 -8.07 31.18
C ARG A 4 -22.91 -6.66 30.91
N ARG A 5 -22.77 -5.82 31.96
CA ARG A 5 -22.16 -4.49 31.85
C ARG A 5 -20.65 -4.57 31.61
N LEU A 6 -19.96 -5.52 32.25
CA LEU A 6 -18.53 -5.75 32.03
C LEU A 6 -18.22 -6.26 30.61
N LEU A 7 -19.05 -7.16 30.07
CA LEU A 7 -18.96 -7.63 28.68
C LEU A 7 -19.23 -6.52 27.66
N LEU A 8 -20.17 -5.60 27.93
CA LEU A 8 -20.43 -4.45 27.06
C LEU A 8 -19.28 -3.44 27.07
N VAL A 9 -18.64 -3.21 28.22
CA VAL A 9 -17.47 -2.34 28.35
C VAL A 9 -16.25 -2.96 27.66
N LEU A 10 -16.06 -4.28 27.77
CA LEU A 10 -14.98 -4.99 27.08
C LEU A 10 -15.20 -4.98 25.54
N ALA A 11 -16.44 -5.10 25.08
CA ALA A 11 -16.80 -4.95 23.67
C ALA A 11 -16.64 -3.51 23.15
N LEU A 12 -16.89 -2.50 23.99
CA LEU A 12 -16.58 -1.09 23.66
C LEU A 12 -15.07 -0.82 23.60
N PHE A 13 -14.27 -1.45 24.46
CA PHE A 13 -12.79 -1.37 24.40
C PHE A 13 -12.22 -2.10 23.17
N LEU A 14 -12.87 -3.17 22.69
CA LEU A 14 -12.56 -3.82 21.41
C LEU A 14 -13.06 -3.02 20.19
N ALA A 15 -14.06 -2.14 20.36
CA ALA A 15 -14.56 -1.23 19.33
C ALA A 15 -13.80 0.11 19.26
N PHE A 16 -12.93 0.41 20.23
CA PHE A 16 -11.81 1.33 20.03
C PHE A 16 -10.76 0.65 19.14
N SER A 17 -11.16 0.38 17.89
CA SER A 17 -10.22 0.36 16.79
C SER A 17 -9.66 1.77 16.71
N SER A 18 -8.61 2.06 17.51
CA SER A 18 -7.60 3.01 17.07
C SER A 18 -7.37 2.69 15.61
N ALA A 19 -7.58 3.65 14.70
CA ALA A 19 -7.26 3.46 13.30
C ALA A 19 -5.80 3.00 13.27
N LYS A 20 -5.59 1.69 13.19
CA LYS A 20 -4.25 1.12 13.12
C LYS A 20 -3.72 1.69 11.83
N SER A 21 -2.59 2.40 11.93
CA SER A 21 -1.87 2.90 10.77
C SER A 21 -1.83 1.76 9.73
N GLN A 22 -2.27 2.06 8.51
CA GLN A 22 -2.39 1.05 7.47
C GLN A 22 -0.98 0.69 7.04
N SER A 23 -0.51 -0.46 7.50
CA SER A 23 0.89 -0.86 7.42
C SER A 23 1.40 -1.11 6.00
N PHE A 24 0.63 -0.80 4.96
CA PHE A 24 0.92 -1.06 3.55
C PHE A 24 0.92 0.20 2.67
N ILE A 25 0.48 1.36 3.19
CA ILE A 25 0.49 2.62 2.43
C ILE A 25 1.74 3.42 2.80
N GLY A 26 2.59 3.61 1.80
CA GLY A 26 3.75 4.47 1.84
C GLY A 26 3.64 5.66 0.91
N VAL A 27 4.59 6.57 1.03
CA VAL A 27 4.79 7.68 0.10
C VAL A 27 6.28 7.89 -0.15
N ASN A 28 6.62 8.32 -1.37
CA ASN A 28 7.97 8.73 -1.73
C ASN A 28 8.22 10.18 -1.31
N TYR A 29 9.42 10.43 -0.78
CA TYR A 29 9.91 11.77 -0.49
C TYR A 29 11.06 12.10 -1.42
N GLY A 30 10.72 12.75 -2.53
CA GLY A 30 11.69 13.31 -3.43
C GLY A 30 12.21 14.66 -2.92
N GLN A 31 13.48 14.94 -3.19
CA GLN A 31 14.20 16.11 -2.71
C GLN A 31 14.78 16.94 -3.86
N VAL A 32 14.35 16.71 -5.10
CA VAL A 32 14.76 17.51 -6.26
C VAL A 32 13.91 18.79 -6.31
N ALA A 33 14.04 19.60 -5.25
CA ALA A 33 13.33 20.85 -5.03
C ALA A 33 14.11 21.78 -4.08
N ASP A 34 13.89 23.08 -4.16
CA ASP A 34 14.50 24.08 -3.26
C ASP A 34 13.50 24.77 -2.32
N ASN A 35 12.23 24.37 -2.40
CA ASN A 35 11.12 25.00 -1.68
C ASN A 35 10.46 24.11 -0.61
N LEU A 36 10.99 22.91 -0.36
CA LEU A 36 10.38 21.93 0.55
C LEU A 36 10.28 22.44 1.99
N PRO A 37 9.22 22.07 2.72
CA PRO A 37 9.07 22.44 4.12
C PRO A 37 10.14 21.76 5.00
N PRO A 38 10.42 22.31 6.20
CA PRO A 38 11.34 21.69 7.14
C PRO A 38 10.96 20.23 7.46
N PRO A 39 11.93 19.32 7.69
CA PRO A 39 11.65 17.91 7.97
C PRO A 39 10.71 17.65 9.14
N SER A 40 10.66 18.54 10.15
CA SER A 40 9.72 18.46 11.28
C SER A 40 8.27 18.70 10.86
N GLU A 41 8.02 19.62 9.93
CA GLU A 41 6.68 19.87 9.39
C GLU A 41 6.22 18.69 8.53
N THR A 42 7.11 18.10 7.74
CA THR A 42 6.83 16.85 7.01
C THR A 42 6.49 15.70 7.96
N ALA A 43 7.21 15.54 9.07
CA ALA A 43 6.90 14.54 10.08
C ALA A 43 5.50 14.76 10.70
N ASN A 44 5.14 16.01 11.00
CA ASN A 44 3.80 16.36 11.50
C ASN A 44 2.71 16.05 10.47
N LEU A 45 2.95 16.38 9.20
CA LEU A 45 2.03 16.07 8.11
C LEU A 45 1.79 14.56 8.03
N LEU A 46 2.86 13.75 7.96
CA LEU A 46 2.75 12.29 7.90
C LEU A 46 1.96 11.73 9.09
N GLN A 47 2.20 12.23 10.31
CA GLN A 47 1.43 11.83 11.49
C GLN A 47 -0.06 12.16 11.42
N SER A 48 -0.46 13.19 10.66
CA SER A 48 -1.87 13.54 10.42
C SER A 48 -2.56 12.62 9.40
N THR A 49 -1.80 11.82 8.65
CA THR A 49 -2.30 10.91 7.62
C THR A 49 -2.28 9.43 8.06
N THR A 50 -2.89 8.56 7.26
CA THR A 50 -2.80 7.10 7.42
C THR A 50 -1.51 6.50 6.89
N ILE A 51 -0.62 7.30 6.29
CA ILE A 51 0.66 6.87 5.74
C ILE A 51 1.52 6.31 6.88
N SER A 52 2.10 5.13 6.66
CA SER A 52 2.90 4.42 7.65
C SER A 52 4.31 4.07 7.16
N LYS A 53 4.59 4.31 5.87
CA LYS A 53 5.88 4.05 5.25
C LYS A 53 6.37 5.27 4.49
N PHE A 54 7.67 5.46 4.49
CA PHE A 54 8.29 6.62 3.88
C PHE A 54 9.57 6.20 3.17
N ARG A 55 9.63 6.44 1.86
CA ARG A 55 10.80 6.10 1.05
C ARG A 55 11.59 7.35 0.73
N LEU A 56 12.85 7.37 1.17
CA LEU A 56 13.86 8.35 0.81
C LEU A 56 14.69 7.81 -0.35
N TYR A 57 15.11 8.69 -1.26
CA TYR A 57 16.05 8.35 -2.34
C TYR A 57 17.51 8.40 -1.88
N ASP A 58 17.76 8.93 -0.69
CA ASP A 58 19.04 9.00 -0.01
C ASP A 58 18.91 8.58 1.46
N ALA A 59 19.83 9.05 2.30
CA ALA A 59 19.81 8.89 3.75
C ALA A 59 19.94 10.23 4.49
N ASP A 60 19.11 11.23 4.12
CA ASP A 60 19.12 12.55 4.77
C ASP A 60 18.97 12.46 6.31
N PRO A 61 19.99 12.88 7.09
CA PRO A 61 19.99 12.76 8.53
C PRO A 61 18.88 13.56 9.21
N ALA A 62 18.52 14.73 8.67
CA ALA A 62 17.51 15.60 9.26
C ALA A 62 16.11 15.00 9.12
N VAL A 63 15.84 14.36 7.97
CA VAL A 63 14.56 13.67 7.71
C VAL A 63 14.44 12.39 8.53
N ILE A 64 15.50 11.59 8.63
CA ILE A 64 15.49 10.37 9.44
C ILE A 64 15.28 10.71 10.92
N GLN A 65 15.92 11.76 11.42
CA GLN A 65 15.77 12.22 12.81
C GLN A 65 14.39 12.79 13.10
N SER A 66 13.78 13.54 12.18
CA SER A 66 12.44 14.11 12.39
C SER A 66 11.36 13.03 12.53
N LEU A 67 11.61 11.83 12.02
CA LEU A 67 10.71 10.67 12.08
C LEU A 67 11.01 9.70 13.23
N ALA A 68 11.99 9.99 14.08
CA ALA A 68 12.28 9.20 15.26
C ALA A 68 11.06 9.13 16.21
N GLY A 69 10.73 7.92 16.68
CA GLY A 69 9.61 7.67 17.60
C GLY A 69 8.22 7.71 16.97
N THR A 70 8.10 7.98 15.66
CA THR A 70 6.79 8.10 14.98
C THR A 70 6.19 6.75 14.55
N ASN A 71 6.99 5.68 14.58
CA ASN A 71 6.69 4.35 14.01
C ASN A 71 6.47 4.34 12.49
N ILE A 72 6.80 5.42 11.77
CA ILE A 72 6.82 5.43 10.31
C ILE A 72 8.02 4.61 9.84
N SER A 73 7.75 3.61 9.00
CA SER A 73 8.76 2.68 8.47
C SER A 73 9.53 3.33 7.33
N LEU A 74 10.86 3.40 7.44
CA LEU A 74 11.73 4.05 6.45
C LEU A 74 12.32 3.04 5.48
N VAL A 75 12.37 3.44 4.21
CA VAL A 75 13.26 2.89 3.19
C VAL A 75 14.30 3.95 2.89
N LEU A 76 15.57 3.62 3.06
CA LEU A 76 16.69 4.52 2.73
C LEU A 76 17.28 4.15 1.37
N GLY A 77 17.52 5.14 0.53
CA GLY A 77 18.12 4.95 -0.79
C GLY A 77 19.64 5.05 -0.73
N VAL A 78 20.31 4.18 -1.48
CA VAL A 78 21.72 4.33 -1.85
C VAL A 78 21.75 4.84 -3.28
N SER A 79 22.49 5.92 -3.52
CA SER A 79 22.62 6.49 -4.86
C SER A 79 23.25 5.49 -5.84
N ASN A 80 22.84 5.56 -7.11
CA ASN A 80 23.49 4.78 -8.19
C ASN A 80 25.02 5.06 -8.25
N SER A 81 25.46 6.27 -7.89
CA SER A 81 26.88 6.64 -7.87
C SER A 81 27.71 5.87 -6.84
N ASP A 82 27.08 5.37 -5.77
CA ASP A 82 27.78 4.71 -4.67
C ASP A 82 27.94 3.21 -4.89
N ILE A 83 27.20 2.63 -5.86
CA ILE A 83 27.13 1.19 -6.11
C ILE A 83 28.52 0.61 -6.34
N ALA A 84 29.34 1.21 -7.21
CA ALA A 84 30.67 0.68 -7.53
C ALA A 84 31.62 0.67 -6.31
N SER A 85 31.56 1.71 -5.47
CA SER A 85 32.37 1.80 -4.25
C SER A 85 31.94 0.73 -3.24
N LEU A 86 30.63 0.62 -3.00
CA LEU A 86 30.06 -0.35 -2.07
C LEU A 86 30.25 -1.80 -2.53
N ALA A 87 30.29 -2.04 -3.84
CA ALA A 87 30.58 -3.35 -4.42
C ALA A 87 32.03 -3.78 -4.22
N SER A 88 32.97 -2.86 -4.42
CA SER A 88 34.40 -3.16 -4.46
C SER A 88 35.06 -3.18 -3.08
N ASP A 89 34.53 -2.45 -2.10
CA ASP A 89 35.11 -2.36 -0.75
C ASP A 89 34.07 -2.63 0.36
N PRO A 90 34.15 -3.77 1.06
CA PRO A 90 33.31 -4.04 2.23
C PRO A 90 33.42 -3.00 3.35
N SER A 91 34.55 -2.29 3.45
CA SER A 91 34.75 -1.21 4.41
C SER A 91 33.89 0.01 4.05
N ALA A 92 33.72 0.31 2.76
CA ALA A 92 32.81 1.35 2.30
C ALA A 92 31.36 1.04 2.71
N ALA A 93 30.92 -0.21 2.57
CA ALA A 93 29.58 -0.63 3.04
C ALA A 93 29.43 -0.54 4.56
N SER A 94 30.46 -0.92 5.31
CA SER A 94 30.49 -0.80 6.77
C SER A 94 30.41 0.67 7.22
N ASN A 95 31.15 1.55 6.55
CA ASN A 95 31.13 2.99 6.81
C ASN A 95 29.78 3.61 6.46
N TRP A 96 29.17 3.20 5.34
CA TRP A 96 27.84 3.66 4.94
C TRP A 96 26.80 3.28 6.00
N VAL A 97 26.80 2.03 6.48
CA VAL A 97 25.88 1.59 7.55
C VAL A 97 26.13 2.33 8.87
N ALA A 98 27.40 2.54 9.24
CA ALA A 98 27.77 3.28 10.44
C ALA A 98 27.35 4.75 10.42
N ALA A 99 27.34 5.39 9.25
CA ALA A 99 26.92 6.77 9.08
C ALA A 99 25.40 6.93 8.95
N ASN A 100 24.75 6.02 8.21
CA ASN A 100 23.40 6.25 7.70
C ASN A 100 22.31 5.40 8.38
N VAL A 101 22.67 4.37 9.15
CA VAL A 101 21.71 3.47 9.79
C VAL A 101 21.90 3.41 11.31
N LEU A 102 23.11 3.07 11.76
CA LEU A 102 23.38 2.83 13.18
C LEU A 102 23.04 4.01 14.11
N PRO A 103 23.25 5.29 13.73
CA PRO A 103 22.94 6.42 14.61
C PRO A 103 21.44 6.58 14.88
N TYR A 104 20.58 6.00 14.04
CA TYR A 104 19.14 6.25 14.05
C TYR A 104 18.34 5.09 14.62
N VAL A 105 18.86 3.87 14.63
CA VAL A 105 18.16 2.70 15.18
C VAL A 105 18.42 2.56 16.69
N PRO A 106 17.41 2.17 17.50
CA PRO A 106 16.04 1.82 17.11
C PRO A 106 15.05 3.00 17.12
N ALA A 107 15.51 4.23 17.34
CA ALA A 107 14.62 5.39 17.48
C ALA A 107 13.80 5.64 16.19
N SER A 108 14.43 5.50 15.02
CA SER A 108 13.78 5.52 13.71
C SER A 108 13.61 4.09 13.19
N SER A 109 12.43 3.80 12.63
CA SER A 109 12.09 2.46 12.14
C SER A 109 12.61 2.23 10.72
N ILE A 110 13.93 2.04 10.56
CA ILE A 110 14.53 1.71 9.26
C ILE A 110 14.24 0.24 8.93
N SER A 111 13.56 0.01 7.80
CA SER A 111 13.09 -1.32 7.40
C SER A 111 13.86 -1.92 6.22
N VAL A 112 14.24 -1.07 5.26
CA VAL A 112 14.94 -1.49 4.04
C VAL A 112 16.00 -0.46 3.67
N VAL A 113 17.15 -0.92 3.19
CA VAL A 113 18.10 -0.14 2.40
C VAL A 113 17.95 -0.57 0.95
N SER A 114 17.55 0.35 0.07
CA SER A 114 17.43 0.12 -1.37
C SER A 114 18.72 0.53 -2.08
N VAL A 115 19.42 -0.43 -2.65
CA VAL A 115 20.66 -0.20 -3.39
C VAL A 115 20.35 0.24 -4.81
N GLY A 116 20.56 1.52 -5.10
CA GLY A 116 20.24 2.10 -6.39
C GLY A 116 18.74 2.29 -6.64
N ASN A 117 18.47 2.99 -7.73
CA ASN A 117 17.15 3.20 -8.30
C ASN A 117 17.23 2.95 -9.80
N GLU A 118 16.51 1.94 -10.28
CA GLU A 118 16.36 1.61 -11.70
C GLU A 118 17.70 1.29 -12.41
N ALA A 119 18.68 0.83 -11.64
CA ALA A 119 20.06 0.63 -12.10
C ALA A 119 20.18 -0.32 -13.31
N LEU A 120 19.36 -1.37 -13.37
CA LEU A 120 19.36 -2.33 -14.49
C LEU A 120 18.85 -1.74 -15.81
N ASN A 121 18.12 -0.62 -15.77
CA ASN A 121 17.61 0.08 -16.95
C ASN A 121 18.37 1.38 -17.25
N SER A 122 19.47 1.65 -16.53
CA SER A 122 20.28 2.87 -16.69
C SER A 122 21.07 2.94 -18.01
N GLY A 123 21.26 1.79 -18.68
CA GLY A 123 22.17 1.65 -19.82
C GLY A 123 23.65 1.51 -19.42
N ASP A 124 23.98 1.57 -18.13
CA ASP A 124 25.33 1.37 -17.61
C ASP A 124 25.55 -0.07 -17.11
N SER A 125 26.27 -0.87 -17.90
CA SER A 125 26.63 -2.25 -17.55
C SER A 125 27.46 -2.37 -16.26
N SER A 126 28.16 -1.31 -15.84
CA SER A 126 28.91 -1.30 -14.60
C SER A 126 27.98 -1.24 -13.39
N LEU A 127 26.84 -0.55 -13.48
CA LEU A 127 25.85 -0.54 -12.41
C LEU A 127 25.20 -1.92 -12.26
N ALA A 128 24.84 -2.57 -13.36
CA ALA A 128 24.26 -3.91 -13.33
C ALA A 128 25.19 -4.94 -12.67
N SER A 129 26.45 -4.99 -13.11
CA SER A 129 27.45 -5.94 -12.59
C SER A 129 27.85 -5.70 -11.13
N ASN A 130 27.81 -4.45 -10.65
CA ASN A 130 28.16 -4.10 -9.27
C ASN A 130 26.98 -4.14 -8.28
N LEU A 131 25.74 -4.26 -8.78
CA LEU A 131 24.54 -4.16 -7.93
C LEU A 131 24.47 -5.26 -6.86
N LEU A 132 24.58 -6.53 -7.28
CA LEU A 132 24.53 -7.66 -6.36
C LEU A 132 25.69 -7.66 -5.33
N PRO A 133 26.96 -7.44 -5.72
CA PRO A 133 28.05 -7.29 -4.76
C PRO A 133 27.82 -6.18 -3.73
N ALA A 134 27.31 -5.00 -4.15
CA ALA A 134 27.00 -3.90 -3.23
C ALA A 134 25.90 -4.30 -2.22
N MET A 135 24.85 -4.98 -2.68
CA MET A 135 23.79 -5.50 -1.81
C MET A 135 24.32 -6.51 -0.78
N GLN A 136 25.22 -7.41 -1.21
CA GLN A 136 25.85 -8.40 -0.34
C GLN A 136 26.74 -7.77 0.73
N ASN A 137 27.54 -6.77 0.37
CA ASN A 137 28.39 -6.04 1.31
C ASN A 137 27.56 -5.26 2.34
N LEU A 138 26.51 -4.55 1.91
CA LEU A 138 25.60 -3.85 2.82
C LEU A 138 24.86 -4.81 3.76
N ARG A 139 24.38 -5.95 3.25
CA ARG A 139 23.73 -6.95 4.11
C ARG A 139 24.69 -7.53 5.15
N SER A 140 25.95 -7.75 4.78
CA SER A 140 26.98 -8.21 5.71
C SER A 140 27.25 -7.17 6.80
N ALA A 141 27.41 -5.89 6.43
CA ALA A 141 27.60 -4.79 7.37
C ALA A 141 26.40 -4.61 8.33
N LEU A 142 25.17 -4.66 7.83
CA LEU A 142 23.95 -4.60 8.66
C LEU A 142 23.86 -5.77 9.64
N SER A 143 24.22 -6.97 9.19
CA SER A 143 24.17 -8.19 10.03
C SER A 143 25.22 -8.20 11.14
N ALA A 144 26.29 -7.41 11.03
CA ALA A 144 27.32 -7.29 12.06
C ALA A 144 26.85 -6.51 13.30
N SER A 145 25.74 -5.77 13.20
CA SER A 145 25.14 -5.03 14.32
C SER A 145 23.79 -5.64 14.72
N ALA A 146 23.66 -6.04 15.98
CA ALA A 146 22.39 -6.56 16.49
C ALA A 146 21.22 -5.56 16.28
N ALA A 147 21.48 -4.26 16.44
CA ALA A 147 20.48 -3.20 16.30
C ALA A 147 19.98 -3.01 14.85
N ALA A 148 20.81 -3.34 13.84
CA ALA A 148 20.47 -3.18 12.42
C ALA A 148 20.27 -4.50 11.67
N SER A 149 20.48 -5.64 12.33
CA SER A 149 20.40 -6.97 11.72
C SER A 149 19.05 -7.29 11.04
N GLY A 150 17.97 -6.66 11.52
CA GLY A 150 16.62 -6.76 10.96
C GLY A 150 16.38 -5.95 9.67
N VAL A 151 17.23 -4.97 9.36
CA VAL A 151 17.11 -4.11 8.17
C VAL A 151 17.36 -4.94 6.91
N LYS A 152 16.39 -4.93 5.99
CA LYS A 152 16.48 -5.65 4.71
C LYS A 152 17.29 -4.88 3.69
N VAL A 153 17.76 -5.56 2.65
CA VAL A 153 18.47 -4.95 1.53
C VAL A 153 17.77 -5.35 0.25
N SER A 154 17.39 -4.37 -0.56
CA SER A 154 16.76 -4.60 -1.86
C SER A 154 17.32 -3.62 -2.90
N THR A 155 16.71 -3.55 -4.07
CA THR A 155 16.98 -2.60 -5.15
C THR A 155 15.67 -2.36 -5.91
N VAL A 156 15.52 -1.17 -6.49
CA VAL A 156 14.27 -0.75 -7.15
C VAL A 156 14.39 -0.89 -8.67
N HIS A 157 13.38 -1.48 -9.29
CA HIS A 157 13.32 -1.75 -10.72
C HIS A 157 12.19 -0.95 -11.41
N THR A 158 12.35 -0.66 -12.69
CA THR A 158 11.22 -0.26 -13.56
C THR A 158 10.48 -1.48 -14.06
N MET A 159 9.26 -1.29 -14.60
CA MET A 159 8.58 -2.33 -15.40
C MET A 159 9.35 -2.75 -16.67
N ALA A 160 10.33 -1.96 -17.14
CA ALA A 160 11.12 -2.29 -18.33
C ALA A 160 12.13 -3.44 -18.10
N VAL A 161 12.22 -3.99 -16.89
CA VAL A 161 12.89 -5.28 -16.67
C VAL A 161 12.12 -6.45 -17.30
N LEU A 162 10.83 -6.27 -17.62
CA LEU A 162 10.01 -7.27 -18.28
C LEU A 162 10.08 -7.14 -19.80
N SER A 163 10.27 -8.27 -20.48
CA SER A 163 10.11 -8.38 -21.95
C SER A 163 8.67 -8.65 -22.36
N GLN A 164 7.88 -9.24 -21.46
CA GLN A 164 6.46 -9.51 -21.64
C GLN A 164 5.70 -9.19 -20.35
N SER A 165 4.53 -8.56 -20.50
CA SER A 165 3.66 -8.20 -19.37
C SER A 165 2.16 -8.18 -19.71
N ASP A 166 1.79 -8.44 -20.97
CA ASP A 166 0.40 -8.53 -21.42
C ASP A 166 0.23 -9.76 -22.33
N PRO A 167 -0.62 -10.75 -21.95
CA PRO A 167 -1.38 -10.80 -20.71
C PRO A 167 -0.48 -10.98 -19.47
N PRO A 168 -0.95 -10.63 -18.25
CA PRO A 168 -0.13 -10.75 -17.03
C PRO A 168 0.48 -12.14 -16.80
N SER A 169 -0.23 -13.23 -17.13
CA SER A 169 0.28 -14.60 -17.02
C SER A 169 1.47 -14.92 -17.92
N SER A 170 1.76 -14.10 -18.94
CA SER A 170 2.95 -14.24 -19.77
C SER A 170 4.13 -13.43 -19.25
N GLY A 171 4.03 -12.85 -18.05
CA GLY A 171 5.08 -12.06 -17.43
C GLY A 171 6.45 -12.74 -17.51
N ALA A 172 7.43 -12.07 -18.08
CA ALA A 172 8.79 -12.61 -18.24
C ALA A 172 9.83 -11.50 -18.21
N PHE A 173 10.95 -11.72 -17.51
CA PHE A 173 12.10 -10.81 -17.53
C PHE A 173 12.77 -10.78 -18.90
N HIS A 174 13.49 -9.71 -19.21
CA HIS A 174 14.29 -9.64 -20.44
C HIS A 174 15.44 -10.66 -20.38
N PRO A 175 15.67 -11.47 -21.43
CA PRO A 175 16.74 -12.47 -21.43
C PRO A 175 18.12 -11.88 -21.12
N ASP A 176 18.38 -10.65 -21.60
CA ASP A 176 19.66 -9.96 -21.44
C ASP A 176 20.01 -9.62 -19.98
N ILE A 177 19.03 -9.48 -19.10
CA ILE A 177 19.23 -9.17 -17.67
C ILE A 177 18.80 -10.33 -16.75
N ALA A 178 18.27 -11.42 -17.31
CA ALA A 178 17.70 -12.52 -16.53
C ALA A 178 18.76 -13.19 -15.64
N ALA A 179 20.02 -13.25 -16.07
CA ALA A 179 21.11 -13.80 -15.28
C ALA A 179 21.44 -12.92 -14.06
N ASP A 180 21.57 -11.60 -14.25
CA ASP A 180 21.81 -10.64 -13.16
C ASP A 180 20.64 -10.65 -12.17
N LEU A 181 19.41 -10.64 -12.69
CA LEU A 181 18.20 -10.75 -11.88
C LEU A 181 18.14 -12.06 -11.12
N ALA A 182 18.46 -13.22 -11.71
CA ALA A 182 18.46 -14.49 -10.98
C ALA A 182 19.40 -14.47 -9.77
N GLY A 183 20.56 -13.83 -9.89
CA GLY A 183 21.48 -13.62 -8.76
C GLY A 183 20.88 -12.72 -7.67
N ILE A 184 20.27 -11.60 -8.06
CA ILE A 184 19.57 -10.67 -7.16
C ILE A 184 18.40 -11.36 -6.46
N LEU A 185 17.54 -12.07 -7.19
CA LEU A 185 16.39 -12.80 -6.65
C LEU A 185 16.82 -13.91 -5.69
N GLY A 186 17.91 -14.62 -5.99
CA GLY A 186 18.53 -15.56 -5.07
C GLY A 186 18.95 -14.92 -3.75
N PHE A 187 19.56 -13.73 -3.81
CA PHE A 187 19.89 -12.94 -2.64
C PHE A 187 18.65 -12.48 -1.86
N LEU A 188 17.64 -11.96 -2.56
CA LEU A 188 16.39 -11.49 -1.94
C LEU A 188 15.68 -12.62 -1.20
N ARG A 189 15.53 -13.79 -1.83
CA ARG A 189 15.00 -15.01 -1.20
C ARG A 189 15.79 -15.38 0.05
N ASN A 190 17.11 -15.50 -0.06
CA ASN A 190 17.96 -15.96 1.04
C ASN A 190 17.98 -14.98 2.23
N THR A 191 17.68 -13.70 2.00
CA THR A 191 17.65 -12.67 3.04
C THR A 191 16.23 -12.30 3.49
N GLY A 192 15.20 -12.88 2.86
CA GLY A 192 13.79 -12.52 3.07
C GLY A 192 13.54 -11.03 2.78
N SER A 193 14.17 -10.51 1.73
CA SER A 193 14.03 -9.13 1.26
C SER A 193 13.05 -9.07 0.07
N PRO A 194 12.31 -7.97 -0.11
CA PRO A 194 11.32 -7.87 -1.19
C PRO A 194 11.97 -7.55 -2.54
N PHE A 195 11.29 -7.89 -3.64
CA PHE A 195 11.51 -7.33 -4.96
C PHE A 195 10.75 -6.00 -5.08
N MET A 196 11.46 -4.91 -5.29
CA MET A 196 10.89 -3.57 -5.33
C MET A 196 10.76 -3.08 -6.78
N ILE A 197 9.55 -2.65 -7.17
CA ILE A 197 9.20 -2.36 -8.57
C ILE A 197 8.36 -1.10 -8.71
N ASN A 198 8.48 -0.40 -9.84
CA ASN A 198 7.79 0.85 -10.16
C ASN A 198 6.74 0.68 -11.28
N PRO A 199 5.56 0.10 -11.01
CA PRO A 199 4.44 0.05 -11.95
C PRO A 199 3.72 1.40 -12.05
N TYR A 200 3.68 1.97 -13.25
CA TYR A 200 2.98 3.22 -13.53
C TYR A 200 1.91 3.03 -14.61
N PRO A 201 0.63 2.88 -14.22
CA PRO A 201 -0.50 2.89 -15.15
C PRO A 201 -0.61 4.16 -16.00
N PHE A 202 -0.11 5.29 -15.50
CA PHE A 202 -0.05 6.55 -16.25
C PHE A 202 0.73 6.41 -17.57
N PHE A 203 1.93 5.84 -17.53
CA PHE A 203 2.73 5.66 -18.75
C PHE A 203 2.10 4.68 -19.74
N ALA A 204 1.44 3.63 -19.24
CA ALA A 204 0.69 2.71 -20.09
C ALA A 204 -0.49 3.41 -20.79
N TYR A 205 -1.20 4.31 -20.10
CA TYR A 205 -2.25 5.13 -20.71
C TYR A 205 -1.69 6.13 -21.73
N ARG A 206 -0.56 6.77 -21.44
CA ARG A 206 0.08 7.71 -22.38
C ARG A 206 0.41 7.04 -23.72
N SER A 207 0.81 5.77 -23.70
CA SER A 207 1.08 4.99 -24.92
C SER A 207 -0.18 4.51 -25.65
N ASP A 208 -1.34 4.47 -24.98
CA ASP A 208 -2.61 3.99 -25.53
C ASP A 208 -3.80 4.81 -24.98
N PRO A 209 -4.03 6.04 -25.49
CA PRO A 209 -4.91 7.03 -24.86
C PRO A 209 -6.40 6.81 -25.15
N ARG A 210 -6.85 5.56 -25.26
CA ARG A 210 -8.26 5.22 -25.50
C ARG A 210 -9.09 5.30 -24.21
N PRO A 211 -10.39 5.67 -24.28
CA PRO A 211 -11.23 5.82 -23.09
C PRO A 211 -11.32 4.56 -22.21
N GLU A 212 -11.35 3.37 -22.81
CA GLU A 212 -11.37 2.10 -22.09
C GLU A 212 -10.05 1.82 -21.36
N THR A 213 -8.92 2.26 -21.91
CA THR A 213 -7.61 2.16 -21.25
C THR A 213 -7.53 3.15 -20.09
N LEU A 214 -8.08 4.36 -20.24
CA LEU A 214 -8.17 5.31 -19.12
C LEU A 214 -9.00 4.73 -17.97
N ALA A 215 -10.20 4.21 -18.25
CA ALA A 215 -11.05 3.61 -17.22
C ALA A 215 -10.35 2.45 -16.49
N PHE A 216 -9.62 1.63 -17.24
CA PHE A 216 -8.82 0.52 -16.71
C PHE A 216 -7.63 1.01 -15.86
N CYS A 217 -6.95 2.08 -16.26
CA CYS A 217 -5.84 2.64 -15.48
C CYS A 217 -6.30 3.39 -14.22
N LEU A 218 -7.48 4.00 -14.24
CA LEU A 218 -8.05 4.77 -13.12
C LEU A 218 -8.90 3.95 -12.14
N PHE A 219 -8.94 2.62 -12.27
CA PHE A 219 -9.81 1.73 -11.49
C PHE A 219 -11.32 2.04 -11.63
N HIS A 220 -11.73 2.72 -12.70
CA HIS A 220 -13.15 2.97 -12.96
C HIS A 220 -13.86 1.70 -13.42
N PRO A 221 -15.20 1.61 -13.28
CA PRO A 221 -15.97 0.52 -13.85
C PRO A 221 -15.67 0.32 -15.34
N ASN A 222 -15.28 -0.90 -15.70
CA ASN A 222 -14.97 -1.30 -17.07
C ASN A 222 -15.29 -2.80 -17.25
N SER A 223 -15.16 -3.31 -18.48
CA SER A 223 -15.48 -4.71 -18.81
C SER A 223 -14.50 -5.74 -18.22
N GLY A 224 -13.38 -5.28 -17.66
CA GLY A 224 -12.22 -6.11 -17.37
C GLY A 224 -11.52 -6.60 -18.64
N ARG A 225 -10.32 -7.15 -18.45
CA ARG A 225 -9.51 -7.81 -19.48
C ARG A 225 -9.27 -9.24 -19.03
N LEU A 226 -9.77 -10.20 -19.81
CA LEU A 226 -9.56 -11.62 -19.55
C LEU A 226 -8.15 -12.01 -19.97
N ASP A 227 -7.35 -12.47 -19.02
CA ASP A 227 -6.10 -13.15 -19.28
C ASP A 227 -6.39 -14.60 -19.72
N VAL A 228 -6.11 -14.91 -20.99
CA VAL A 228 -6.40 -16.22 -21.58
C VAL A 228 -5.51 -17.32 -20.97
N GLY A 229 -4.31 -17.00 -20.49
CA GLY A 229 -3.39 -17.97 -19.89
C GLY A 229 -3.86 -18.38 -18.50
N SER A 230 -4.04 -17.42 -17.60
CA SER A 230 -4.45 -17.67 -16.21
C SER A 230 -5.95 -17.86 -16.00
N LYS A 231 -6.78 -17.45 -16.98
CA LYS A 231 -8.25 -17.35 -16.86
C LYS A 231 -8.73 -16.33 -15.83
N LEU A 232 -7.84 -15.48 -15.33
CA LEU A 232 -8.17 -14.38 -14.43
C LEU A 232 -8.66 -13.17 -15.22
N THR A 233 -9.60 -12.43 -14.66
CA THR A 233 -10.05 -11.16 -15.23
C THR A 233 -9.48 -10.02 -14.41
N TYR A 234 -8.69 -9.18 -15.06
CA TYR A 234 -8.15 -7.97 -14.46
C TYR A 234 -9.14 -6.82 -14.69
N THR A 235 -9.45 -6.06 -13.64
CA THR A 235 -10.36 -4.90 -13.73
C THR A 235 -9.62 -3.57 -13.65
N ASN A 236 -8.31 -3.60 -13.41
CA ASN A 236 -7.48 -2.41 -13.41
C ASN A 236 -6.03 -2.72 -13.84
N MET A 237 -5.31 -1.69 -14.30
CA MET A 237 -3.95 -1.80 -14.81
C MET A 237 -2.91 -2.08 -13.71
N PHE A 238 -3.13 -1.56 -12.50
CA PHE A 238 -2.20 -1.76 -11.39
C PHE A 238 -2.05 -3.25 -11.05
N ASP A 239 -3.18 -3.95 -10.86
CA ASP A 239 -3.20 -5.39 -10.62
C ASP A 239 -2.56 -6.17 -11.77
N ALA A 240 -2.84 -5.78 -13.01
CA ALA A 240 -2.26 -6.42 -14.18
C ALA A 240 -0.73 -6.28 -14.23
N GLN A 241 -0.21 -5.09 -13.95
CA GLN A 241 1.24 -4.85 -13.91
C GLN A 241 1.92 -5.59 -12.76
N VAL A 242 1.31 -5.58 -11.57
CA VAL A 242 1.85 -6.30 -10.41
C VAL A 242 1.83 -7.82 -10.63
N ASP A 243 0.77 -8.37 -11.22
CA ASP A 243 0.69 -9.81 -11.50
C ASP A 243 1.56 -10.25 -12.68
N ALA A 244 1.88 -9.35 -13.61
CA ALA A 244 2.92 -9.59 -14.62
C ALA A 244 4.29 -9.78 -13.96
N VAL A 245 4.62 -8.96 -12.95
CA VAL A 245 5.85 -9.14 -12.16
C VAL A 245 5.82 -10.45 -11.38
N ARG A 246 4.70 -10.78 -10.74
CA ARG A 246 4.53 -12.05 -10.03
C ARG A 246 4.75 -13.24 -10.96
N SER A 247 4.15 -13.22 -12.15
CA SER A 247 4.30 -14.27 -13.15
C SER A 247 5.75 -14.41 -13.62
N ALA A 248 6.47 -13.29 -13.81
CA ALA A 248 7.89 -13.30 -14.18
C ALA A 248 8.79 -13.90 -13.10
N LEU A 249 8.55 -13.55 -11.82
CA LEU A 249 9.26 -14.13 -10.69
C LEU A 249 9.00 -15.65 -10.57
N ASP A 250 7.76 -16.08 -10.76
CA ASP A 250 7.37 -17.49 -10.70
C ASP A 250 8.01 -18.29 -11.83
N ALA A 251 8.00 -17.74 -13.05
CA ALA A 251 8.62 -18.35 -14.23
C ALA A 251 10.15 -18.51 -14.06
N LEU A 252 10.79 -17.60 -13.33
CA LEU A 252 12.22 -17.67 -13.01
C LEU A 252 12.52 -18.50 -11.75
N GLY A 253 11.50 -19.04 -11.08
CA GLY A 253 11.64 -19.97 -9.95
C GLY A 253 11.76 -19.31 -8.56
N PHE A 254 11.18 -18.12 -8.38
CA PHE A 254 11.20 -17.36 -7.13
C PHE A 254 9.80 -16.99 -6.58
N PRO A 255 8.89 -17.96 -6.41
CA PRO A 255 7.51 -17.70 -5.98
C PRO A 255 7.39 -17.09 -4.57
N GLU A 256 8.36 -17.34 -3.70
CA GLU A 256 8.42 -16.81 -2.34
C GLU A 256 8.93 -15.37 -2.21
N VAL A 257 9.51 -14.79 -3.26
CA VAL A 257 10.02 -13.41 -3.19
C VAL A 257 8.85 -12.44 -3.22
N GLU A 258 8.68 -11.69 -2.13
CA GLU A 258 7.59 -10.74 -1.96
C GLU A 258 7.73 -9.51 -2.85
N ILE A 259 6.63 -8.97 -3.35
CA ILE A 259 6.61 -7.75 -4.17
C ILE A 259 6.28 -6.54 -3.29
N VAL A 260 7.04 -5.46 -3.47
CA VAL A 260 6.73 -4.12 -2.96
C VAL A 260 6.68 -3.16 -4.14
N VAL A 261 5.60 -2.39 -4.25
CA VAL A 261 5.50 -1.30 -5.22
C VAL A 261 6.23 -0.09 -4.64
N ALA A 262 7.44 0.18 -5.14
CA ALA A 262 8.31 1.22 -4.60
C ALA A 262 8.00 2.63 -5.12
N GLU A 263 7.28 2.71 -6.23
CA GLU A 263 6.68 3.93 -6.78
C GLU A 263 5.47 3.58 -7.65
N THR A 264 4.42 4.38 -7.50
CA THR A 264 3.33 4.48 -8.48
C THR A 264 2.61 5.81 -8.25
N GLY A 265 2.08 6.42 -9.29
CA GLY A 265 1.45 7.72 -9.18
C GLY A 265 0.85 8.20 -10.50
N TRP A 266 0.25 9.38 -10.44
CA TRP A 266 -0.35 10.03 -11.60
C TRP A 266 -0.20 11.55 -11.48
N PRO A 267 0.38 12.22 -12.51
CA PRO A 267 0.63 13.65 -12.45
C PRO A 267 -0.66 14.45 -12.62
N TYR A 268 -0.85 15.51 -11.84
CA TYR A 268 -2.06 16.35 -11.93
C TYR A 268 -1.98 17.44 -12.99
N GLN A 269 -0.79 17.67 -13.54
CA GLN A 269 -0.51 18.62 -14.59
C GLN A 269 0.65 18.07 -15.45
N GLY A 270 0.70 18.43 -16.72
CA GLY A 270 1.74 18.00 -17.65
C GLY A 270 1.79 18.90 -18.88
N ASP A 271 2.72 18.61 -19.78
CA ASP A 271 2.82 19.27 -21.08
C ASP A 271 1.60 18.91 -21.96
N PRO A 272 1.30 19.69 -23.04
CA PRO A 272 0.14 19.42 -23.90
C PRO A 272 0.11 18.02 -24.53
N ASP A 273 1.26 17.35 -24.69
CA ASP A 273 1.37 15.99 -25.21
C ASP A 273 1.33 14.89 -24.12
N GLU A 274 1.22 15.28 -22.85
CA GLU A 274 1.12 14.36 -21.70
C GLU A 274 -0.34 14.02 -21.41
N VAL A 275 -0.96 13.36 -22.38
CA VAL A 275 -2.37 12.97 -22.33
C VAL A 275 -2.66 12.20 -21.04
N GLY A 276 -3.67 12.67 -20.31
CA GLY A 276 -4.11 12.07 -19.04
C GLY A 276 -3.64 12.81 -17.81
N ALA A 277 -2.64 13.69 -17.89
CA ALA A 277 -2.24 14.52 -16.76
C ALA A 277 -3.34 15.55 -16.44
N SER A 278 -4.03 15.37 -15.32
CA SER A 278 -5.09 16.28 -14.85
C SER A 278 -5.37 16.05 -13.37
N VAL A 279 -5.87 17.07 -12.67
CA VAL A 279 -6.28 16.98 -11.26
C VAL A 279 -7.32 15.88 -11.06
N ASP A 280 -8.31 15.77 -11.96
CA ASP A 280 -9.36 14.75 -11.85
C ASP A 280 -8.81 13.33 -12.00
N ASN A 281 -7.91 13.10 -12.96
CA ASN A 281 -7.30 11.79 -13.16
C ASN A 281 -6.32 11.42 -12.04
N ALA A 282 -5.53 12.39 -11.56
CA ALA A 282 -4.61 12.16 -10.45
C ALA A 282 -5.37 11.83 -9.16
N LYS A 283 -6.44 12.56 -8.88
CA LYS A 283 -7.37 12.29 -7.78
C LYS A 283 -8.02 10.91 -7.91
N ALA A 284 -8.50 10.58 -9.10
CA ALA A 284 -9.13 9.28 -9.37
C ALA A 284 -8.13 8.13 -9.16
N PHE A 285 -6.93 8.22 -9.76
CA PHE A 285 -5.91 7.18 -9.65
C PHE A 285 -5.46 6.97 -8.21
N ASN A 286 -4.93 8.01 -7.56
CA ASN A 286 -4.38 7.89 -6.21
C ASN A 286 -5.46 7.58 -5.17
N GLY A 287 -6.65 8.18 -5.29
CA GLY A 287 -7.79 7.89 -4.42
C GLY A 287 -8.31 6.46 -4.57
N ASN A 288 -8.44 5.96 -5.79
CA ASN A 288 -8.90 4.59 -6.03
C ASN A 288 -7.84 3.55 -5.70
N LEU A 289 -6.55 3.85 -5.90
CA LEU A 289 -5.44 3.01 -5.42
C LEU A 289 -5.50 2.87 -3.89
N VAL A 290 -5.65 3.97 -3.16
CA VAL A 290 -5.81 3.94 -1.70
C VAL A 290 -7.03 3.11 -1.31
N ALA A 291 -8.17 3.28 -1.99
CA ALA A 291 -9.37 2.48 -1.72
C ALA A 291 -9.16 0.98 -2.01
N HIS A 292 -8.50 0.64 -3.12
CA HIS A 292 -8.16 -0.72 -3.50
C HIS A 292 -7.26 -1.38 -2.43
N LEU A 293 -6.17 -0.71 -2.03
CA LEU A 293 -5.27 -1.21 -0.99
C LEU A 293 -5.99 -1.38 0.36
N ARG A 294 -6.98 -0.53 0.68
CA ARG A 294 -7.78 -0.66 1.91
C ARG A 294 -8.78 -1.80 1.88
N SER A 295 -9.20 -2.23 0.69
CA SER A 295 -10.13 -3.34 0.53
C SER A 295 -9.53 -4.69 0.92
N LEU A 296 -8.19 -4.80 0.96
CA LEU A 296 -7.44 -6.04 1.20
C LEU A 296 -7.77 -7.15 0.18
N VAL A 297 -8.38 -6.82 -0.95
CA VAL A 297 -8.73 -7.80 -1.99
C VAL A 297 -7.48 -8.43 -2.62
N GLY A 298 -6.37 -7.69 -2.65
CA GLY A 298 -5.15 -8.07 -3.35
C GLY A 298 -5.32 -7.99 -4.86
N THR A 299 -4.43 -8.66 -5.59
CA THR A 299 -4.53 -8.79 -7.05
C THR A 299 -5.24 -10.10 -7.41
N PRO A 300 -5.71 -10.29 -8.66
CA PRO A 300 -6.29 -11.56 -9.10
C PRO A 300 -5.39 -12.79 -8.87
N LEU A 301 -4.08 -12.67 -9.10
CA LEU A 301 -3.11 -13.77 -8.90
C LEU A 301 -2.64 -13.88 -7.44
N MET A 302 -2.65 -12.78 -6.68
CA MET A 302 -2.27 -12.73 -5.27
C MET A 302 -3.41 -12.18 -4.38
N PRO A 303 -4.54 -12.91 -4.24
CA PRO A 303 -5.71 -12.41 -3.53
C PRO A 303 -5.54 -12.43 -2.00
N GLY A 304 -6.35 -11.61 -1.32
CA GLY A 304 -6.55 -11.65 0.13
C GLY A 304 -5.52 -10.89 0.97
N ARG A 305 -4.61 -10.14 0.33
CA ARG A 305 -3.64 -9.26 1.01
C ARG A 305 -3.28 -8.08 0.12
N SER A 306 -3.09 -6.92 0.72
CA SER A 306 -2.59 -5.75 0.01
C SER A 306 -1.10 -5.84 -0.27
N VAL A 307 -0.70 -5.20 -1.35
CA VAL A 307 0.71 -5.01 -1.73
C VAL A 307 1.21 -3.74 -1.08
N ASP A 308 2.33 -3.81 -0.38
CA ASP A 308 3.01 -2.63 0.15
C ASP A 308 3.31 -1.67 -1.01
N THR A 309 2.78 -0.45 -0.94
CA THR A 309 2.76 0.48 -2.07
C THR A 309 3.16 1.88 -1.62
N TYR A 310 4.16 2.45 -2.29
CA TYR A 310 4.63 3.81 -2.08
C TYR A 310 4.09 4.70 -3.21
N ILE A 311 3.27 5.69 -2.84
CA ILE A 311 2.71 6.65 -3.78
C ILE A 311 3.79 7.69 -4.11
N PHE A 312 4.04 7.88 -5.40
CA PHE A 312 4.92 8.90 -5.94
C PHE A 312 4.09 10.15 -6.27
N ALA A 313 4.25 11.28 -5.57
CA ALA A 313 5.12 11.52 -4.40
C ALA A 313 4.44 12.42 -3.34
N LEU A 314 5.11 12.64 -2.19
CA LEU A 314 4.54 13.48 -1.12
C LEU A 314 4.37 14.93 -1.57
N TYR A 315 5.41 15.51 -2.15
CA TYR A 315 5.44 16.90 -2.62
C TYR A 315 5.73 16.97 -4.11
N ASP A 316 5.37 18.11 -4.70
CA ASP A 316 5.88 18.50 -6.01
C ASP A 316 7.38 18.81 -5.91
N GLU A 317 8.16 18.31 -6.87
CA GLU A 317 9.60 18.50 -6.94
C GLU A 317 9.93 19.49 -8.08
N ASP A 318 10.02 20.78 -7.75
CA ASP A 318 10.05 21.86 -8.75
C ASP A 318 11.33 21.94 -9.60
N LEU A 319 12.41 21.29 -9.15
CA LEU A 319 13.68 21.22 -9.87
C LEU A 319 13.82 19.93 -10.70
N LYS A 320 12.81 19.04 -10.74
CA LYS A 320 12.89 17.82 -11.55
C LYS A 320 13.06 18.16 -13.04
N PRO A 321 14.06 17.57 -13.73
CA PRO A 321 14.24 17.76 -15.16
C PRO A 321 13.16 16.98 -15.94
N GLY A 322 13.09 17.23 -17.25
CA GLY A 322 12.18 16.51 -18.14
C GLY A 322 10.82 17.19 -18.29
N PRO A 323 9.78 16.43 -18.71
CA PRO A 323 8.44 16.95 -18.97
C PRO A 323 7.80 17.66 -17.78
N ALA A 324 6.80 18.50 -18.04
CA ALA A 324 6.08 19.22 -16.97
C ALA A 324 5.40 18.30 -15.95
N SER A 325 5.02 17.08 -16.34
CA SER A 325 4.48 16.09 -15.41
C SER A 325 5.40 15.78 -14.24
N GLU A 326 6.72 15.76 -14.48
CA GLU A 326 7.71 15.38 -13.47
C GLU A 326 7.69 16.31 -12.25
N ARG A 327 7.20 17.55 -12.41
CA ARG A 327 7.08 18.56 -11.36
C ARG A 327 5.69 18.60 -10.71
N SER A 328 4.82 17.64 -11.05
CA SER A 328 3.37 17.70 -10.75
C SER A 328 2.80 16.36 -10.25
N PHE A 329 3.63 15.52 -9.61
CA PHE A 329 3.22 14.24 -9.01
C PHE A 329 2.82 14.37 -7.53
N GLY A 330 3.05 15.51 -6.89
CA GLY A 330 2.86 15.71 -5.46
C GLY A 330 1.42 15.55 -5.02
N LEU A 331 1.21 14.79 -3.94
CA LEU A 331 -0.07 14.78 -3.20
C LEU A 331 -0.31 16.13 -2.52
N TYR A 332 0.77 16.78 -2.06
CA TYR A 332 0.77 18.06 -1.39
C TYR A 332 1.68 19.06 -2.11
N ARG A 333 1.37 20.33 -1.96
CA ARG A 333 2.27 21.44 -2.28
C ARG A 333 3.28 21.61 -1.15
N ALA A 334 4.35 22.38 -1.39
CA ALA A 334 5.36 22.68 -0.38
C ALA A 334 4.78 23.38 0.87
N ASP A 335 3.69 24.14 0.73
CA ASP A 335 2.95 24.76 1.85
C ASP A 335 2.01 23.78 2.59
N GLN A 336 2.11 22.48 2.29
CA GLN A 336 1.34 21.38 2.86
C GLN A 336 -0.17 21.40 2.54
N THR A 337 -0.61 22.27 1.63
CA THR A 337 -1.96 22.17 1.07
C THR A 337 -2.05 20.99 0.10
N MET A 338 -3.18 20.28 0.09
CA MET A 338 -3.39 19.16 -0.83
C MET A 338 -3.56 19.67 -2.25
N ASN A 339 -2.86 19.08 -3.23
CA ASN A 339 -3.19 19.29 -4.65
C ASN A 339 -4.56 18.67 -4.97
N TYR A 340 -4.90 17.56 -4.33
CA TYR A 340 -6.20 16.89 -4.35
C TYR A 340 -6.32 15.93 -3.16
N ASP A 341 -7.55 15.61 -2.75
CA ASP A 341 -7.80 14.65 -1.67
C ASP A 341 -7.74 13.20 -2.19
N ALA A 342 -6.68 12.47 -1.82
CA ALA A 342 -6.49 11.04 -2.10
C ALA A 342 -7.03 10.12 -0.98
N GLY A 343 -7.76 10.66 0.00
CA GLY A 343 -8.37 9.89 1.08
C GLY A 343 -7.38 9.43 2.16
N LEU A 344 -6.24 10.12 2.32
CA LEU A 344 -5.15 9.75 3.23
C LEU A 344 -5.24 10.40 4.61
N ALA A 345 -6.07 11.43 4.79
CA ALA A 345 -6.25 12.07 6.09
C ALA A 345 -6.79 11.07 7.12
N LYS A 346 -6.24 11.06 8.34
CA LYS A 346 -6.87 10.33 9.45
C LYS A 346 -8.21 10.99 9.74
N SER A 347 -9.28 10.21 9.74
CA SER A 347 -10.55 10.67 10.28
C SER A 347 -10.31 11.07 11.75
N THR A 348 -10.38 12.35 12.06
CA THR A 348 -10.57 12.76 13.44
C THR A 348 -11.90 12.16 13.85
N SER A 349 -11.88 11.24 14.81
CA SER A 349 -13.10 10.81 15.47
C SER A 349 -13.62 12.00 16.26
N SER A 350 -14.28 12.95 15.60
CA SER A 350 -15.24 13.80 16.27
C SER A 350 -16.32 12.84 16.76
N SER A 351 -16.30 12.56 18.05
CA SER A 351 -17.43 11.99 18.75
C SER A 351 -18.54 13.05 18.78
N SER A 352 -19.16 13.30 17.63
CA SER A 352 -20.45 13.94 17.60
C SER A 352 -21.43 12.96 18.26
N PRO A 353 -22.14 13.35 19.33
CA PRO A 353 -23.20 12.50 19.86
C PRO A 353 -24.20 12.28 18.73
N ILE A 354 -24.41 11.03 18.37
CA ILE A 354 -25.45 10.63 17.41
C ILE A 354 -26.77 11.05 18.03
N THR A 355 -27.31 12.18 17.60
CA THR A 355 -28.73 12.48 17.81
C THR A 355 -29.47 11.59 16.81
N ALA A 356 -30.07 10.51 17.31
CA ALA A 356 -30.85 9.61 16.48
C ALA A 356 -31.98 10.39 15.77
N PRO A 357 -32.21 10.19 14.47
CA PRO A 357 -33.38 10.74 13.81
C PRO A 357 -34.62 10.02 14.37
N VAL A 358 -35.57 10.79 14.89
CA VAL A 358 -36.91 10.29 15.22
C VAL A 358 -37.61 9.96 13.90
N THR A 359 -37.53 8.71 13.46
CA THR A 359 -38.38 8.19 12.40
C THR A 359 -39.77 7.90 12.97
N LYS A 360 -40.76 8.67 12.53
CA LYS A 360 -42.18 8.32 12.62
C LYS A 360 -42.46 7.14 11.68
N GLU A 361 -42.10 5.92 12.07
CA GLU A 361 -42.71 4.69 11.54
C GLU A 361 -42.53 3.58 12.57
N LEU A 362 -43.37 3.57 13.59
CA LEU A 362 -43.57 2.40 14.45
C LEU A 362 -45.00 2.41 15.02
N SER A 363 -45.98 2.36 14.12
CA SER A 363 -47.39 2.14 14.47
C SER A 363 -47.97 0.84 13.90
N PHE A 364 -47.14 -0.08 13.38
CA PHE A 364 -47.64 -1.37 12.86
C PHE A 364 -47.03 -2.64 13.46
N LEU A 365 -46.13 -2.55 14.44
CA LEU A 365 -45.45 -3.74 15.02
C LEU A 365 -45.52 -3.82 16.56
N VAL A 366 -46.61 -3.32 17.16
CA VAL A 366 -46.90 -3.51 18.60
C VAL A 366 -48.14 -4.40 18.83
N SER A 367 -48.80 -4.91 17.79
CA SER A 367 -50.00 -5.76 17.96
C SER A 367 -49.75 -7.28 17.92
N PHE A 368 -48.51 -7.75 17.71
CA PHE A 368 -48.26 -9.19 17.52
C PHE A 368 -47.26 -9.85 18.48
N CYS A 369 -46.78 -9.14 19.51
CA CYS A 369 -45.84 -9.70 20.49
C CYS A 369 -46.31 -9.47 21.95
N GLY A 370 -47.63 -9.51 22.17
CA GLY A 370 -48.27 -9.40 23.49
C GLY A 370 -49.02 -10.67 23.93
N GLN A 371 -49.02 -11.72 23.12
CA GLN A 371 -49.65 -13.00 23.44
C GLN A 371 -48.64 -14.11 23.16
N LEU A 372 -47.66 -14.30 24.05
CA LEU A 372 -46.86 -15.53 24.21
C LEU A 372 -45.71 -15.32 25.21
N ILE A 373 -45.98 -14.76 26.39
CA ILE A 373 -45.21 -14.98 27.63
C ILE A 373 -46.18 -14.61 28.76
N ASP A 374 -47.05 -15.55 29.15
CA ASP A 374 -47.53 -15.67 30.53
C ASP A 374 -48.28 -16.99 30.72
N ALA A 375 -47.55 -18.08 30.96
CA ALA A 375 -48.12 -19.35 31.42
C ALA A 375 -47.04 -20.29 32.01
N SER A 376 -46.64 -20.04 33.26
CA SER A 376 -46.04 -21.01 34.22
C SER A 376 -45.78 -20.20 35.50
N THR A 377 -46.34 -20.43 36.71
CA THR A 377 -46.65 -21.65 37.50
C THR A 377 -47.50 -21.21 38.74
N PRO A 378 -47.86 -22.02 39.77
CA PRO A 378 -49.26 -22.19 40.23
C PRO A 378 -49.59 -21.71 41.68
N HIS A 379 -50.88 -21.44 42.01
CA HIS A 379 -51.63 -22.11 43.11
C HIS A 379 -53.05 -21.56 43.41
N ARG A 380 -53.96 -22.53 43.69
CA ARG A 380 -55.11 -22.58 44.64
C ARG A 380 -56.48 -21.90 44.38
N ARG A 381 -57.48 -22.81 44.30
CA ARG A 381 -58.90 -22.80 44.81
C ARG A 381 -59.86 -21.76 44.18
N THR A 382 -61.11 -22.03 43.76
CA THR A 382 -62.14 -22.99 44.25
C THR A 382 -63.32 -23.10 43.25
N ARG A 383 -63.86 -24.33 43.08
CA ARG A 383 -65.28 -24.75 42.82
C ARG A 383 -66.27 -23.89 41.97
N ARG A 384 -66.79 -24.47 40.87
CA ARG A 384 -68.18 -25.02 40.64
C ARG A 384 -68.37 -25.27 39.12
N ARG A 385 -68.69 -26.51 38.67
CA ARG A 385 -69.99 -27.01 38.14
C ARG A 385 -70.59 -26.10 37.04
N LEU A 386 -71.01 -26.52 35.83
CA LEU A 386 -71.68 -27.74 35.34
C LEU A 386 -71.81 -27.70 33.80
N GLN A 387 -71.95 -28.88 33.15
CA GLN A 387 -72.64 -29.18 31.87
C GLN A 387 -72.13 -28.52 30.57
N GLY A 388 -72.06 -29.17 29.41
CA GLY A 388 -72.49 -30.48 28.94
C GLY A 388 -72.61 -30.47 27.40
N HIS A 389 -72.47 -31.64 26.76
CA HIS A 389 -72.86 -31.99 25.37
C HIS A 389 -71.96 -31.52 24.21
N ARG A 390 -71.29 -32.47 23.50
CA ARG A 390 -71.73 -33.23 22.28
C ARG A 390 -71.74 -32.35 21.02
N LEU A 391 -71.41 -32.78 19.80
CA LEU A 391 -70.79 -33.95 19.15
C LEU A 391 -70.74 -33.55 17.66
N GLN A 392 -69.79 -34.13 16.91
CA GLN A 392 -69.82 -34.31 15.44
C GLN A 392 -69.78 -33.03 14.57
N GLY A 393 -69.12 -32.99 13.42
CA GLY A 393 -68.41 -34.00 12.65
C GLY A 393 -68.43 -33.62 11.17
N ARG A 394 -67.42 -34.08 10.43
CA ARG A 394 -67.36 -34.31 8.97
C ARG A 394 -67.49 -33.09 8.04
N ARG A 395 -66.41 -32.78 7.30
CA ARG A 395 -66.02 -33.28 5.95
C ARG A 395 -66.70 -32.49 4.82
N GLY A 396 -65.86 -32.06 3.90
CA GLY A 396 -66.16 -31.38 2.64
C GLY A 396 -64.90 -30.68 2.22
#